data_AF-A0A284RWZ3-F1
#
_entry.id   AF-A0A284RWZ3-F1
#
_cell.length_a   1.000
_cell.length_b   1.000
_cell.length_c   1.000
_cell.angle_alpha   90.00
_cell.angle_beta   90.00
_cell.angle_gamma   90.00
#
_symmetry.space_group_name_H-M   'P 1'
#
loop_
_entity.id
_entity.type
_entity.pdbx_description
1 polymer ?
#
loop_
_entity_poly.entity_id
_entity_poly.type
_entity_poly.pdbx_seq_one_letter_code
_entity_poly.pdbx_strand_id
1 'polypeptide(L)'
;MVSNWKDPAVIAEQYLGLIKVCHVCAGVFVWEFVSTLDYEWSVYTGKRPFRWTVPIYSMTRCSALGAMICYMIGLNATHKIDCPTWLTATFTFSYLSLALASGLLAMRAIALWNRNIIVIGINVIAWLVNGSFMIYAATLASSS
;
A
#
# COMPACT_ATOMS: atom_id res chain seq x y z
N MET A 1 19.93 27.02 16.79
CA MET A 1 20.07 27.40 15.38
C MET A 1 18.76 27.06 14.69
N VAL A 2 17.99 28.06 14.29
CA VAL A 2 16.77 27.85 13.49
C VAL A 2 17.26 27.57 12.07
N SER A 3 17.20 26.30 11.65
CA SER A 3 17.41 25.92 10.26
C SER A 3 16.31 26.57 9.41
N ASN A 4 16.70 27.37 8.42
CA ASN A 4 15.77 27.89 7.43
C ASN A 4 15.34 26.71 6.52
N TRP A 5 14.23 26.07 6.85
CA TRP A 5 13.66 24.92 6.12
C TRP A 5 13.25 25.21 4.67
N LYS A 6 13.32 26.49 4.26
CA LYS A 6 13.04 26.94 2.90
C LYS A 6 14.32 27.15 2.07
N ASP A 7 15.50 26.98 2.64
CA ASP A 7 16.73 27.09 1.88
C ASP A 7 16.82 25.95 0.85
N PRO A 8 17.06 26.25 -0.43
CA PRO A 8 17.05 25.25 -1.50
C PRO A 8 18.14 24.18 -1.31
N ALA A 9 19.25 24.53 -0.66
CA ALA A 9 20.33 23.59 -0.33
C ALA A 9 19.88 22.52 0.69
N VAL A 10 19.13 22.93 1.72
CA VAL A 10 18.62 22.01 2.75
C VAL A 10 17.58 21.06 2.15
N ILE A 11 16.70 21.58 1.29
CA ILE A 11 15.67 20.78 0.60
C ILE A 11 16.32 19.73 -0.30
N ALA A 12 17.38 20.08 -1.04
CA ALA A 12 18.09 19.14 -1.90
C ALA A 12 18.77 18.02 -1.10
N GLU A 13 19.40 18.33 0.03
CA GLU A 13 20.00 17.34 0.92
C GLU A 13 18.94 16.39 1.51
N GLN A 14 17.82 16.94 1.99
CA GLN A 14 16.70 16.15 2.52
C GLN A 14 16.08 15.24 1.46
N TYR A 15 15.94 15.73 0.22
CA TYR A 15 15.43 14.94 -0.89
C TYR A 15 16.32 13.74 -1.21
N LEU A 16 17.64 13.92 -1.23
CA LEU A 16 18.58 12.81 -1.40
C LEU A 16 18.48 11.80 -0.26
N GLY A 17 18.34 12.26 0.99
CA GLY A 17 18.09 11.40 2.15
C GLY A 17 16.84 10.56 1.99
N LEU A 18 15.73 11.17 1.54
CA LEU A 18 14.47 10.49 1.26
C LEU A 18 14.64 9.38 0.21
N ILE A 19 15.29 9.68 -0.92
CA ILE A 19 15.51 8.71 -2.00
C ILE A 19 16.25 7.46 -1.48
N LYS A 20 17.30 7.66 -0.66
CA LYS A 20 18.09 6.56 -0.09
C LYS A 20 17.25 5.68 0.82
N VAL A 21 16.48 6.28 1.73
CA VAL A 21 15.59 5.55 2.64
C VAL A 21 14.52 4.80 1.86
N CYS A 22 13.87 5.45 0.89
CA CYS A 22 12.87 4.81 0.03
C CYS A 22 13.44 3.60 -0.73
N HIS A 23 14.65 3.68 -1.26
CA HIS A 23 15.30 2.55 -1.95
C HIS A 23 15.59 1.39 -1.00
N VAL A 24 16.06 1.67 0.22
CA VAL A 24 16.29 0.62 1.22
C VAL A 24 14.97 -0.05 1.61
N CYS A 25 13.92 0.73 1.88
CA CYS A 25 12.59 0.20 2.18
C CYS A 25 12.05 -0.64 1.03
N ALA A 26 12.17 -0.17 -0.22
CA ALA A 26 11.74 -0.91 -1.40
C ALA A 26 12.50 -2.25 -1.53
N GLY A 27 13.81 -2.24 -1.31
CA GLY A 27 14.62 -3.47 -1.31
C GLY A 27 14.16 -4.48 -0.26
N VAL A 28 13.87 -4.03 0.96
CA VAL A 28 13.33 -4.89 2.03
C VAL A 28 11.95 -5.46 1.65
N PHE A 29 11.06 -4.64 1.09
CA PHE A 29 9.75 -5.09 0.63
C PHE A 29 9.84 -6.13 -0.49
N VAL A 30 10.72 -5.91 -1.46
CA VAL A 30 10.96 -6.85 -2.56
C VAL A 30 11.55 -8.16 -2.02
N TRP A 31 12.51 -8.08 -1.10
CA TRP A 31 13.11 -9.26 -0.48
C TRP A 31 12.07 -10.10 0.30
N GLU A 32 11.23 -9.45 1.11
CA GLU A 32 10.11 -10.10 1.81
C GLU A 32 9.13 -10.75 0.84
N PHE A 33 8.84 -10.07 -0.29
CA PHE A 33 7.94 -10.61 -1.30
C PHE A 33 8.51 -11.86 -1.98
N VAL A 34 9.75 -11.79 -2.47
CA VAL A 34 10.43 -12.92 -3.12
C VAL A 34 10.53 -14.11 -2.17
N SER A 35 10.91 -13.89 -0.90
CA SER A 35 11.02 -14.96 0.09
C SER A 35 9.67 -15.61 0.43
N THR A 36 8.55 -14.91 0.25
CA THR A 36 7.21 -15.45 0.49
C THR A 36 6.59 -16.07 -0.77
N LEU A 37 7.15 -15.80 -1.95
CA LEU A 37 6.59 -16.22 -3.24
C LEU A 37 6.61 -17.74 -3.41
N ASP A 38 7.62 -18.44 -2.88
CA ASP A 38 7.68 -19.91 -2.84
C ASP A 38 6.47 -20.52 -2.10
N TYR A 39 6.04 -19.88 -1.02
CA TYR A 39 4.88 -20.32 -0.26
C TYR A 39 3.58 -20.13 -1.06
N GLU A 40 3.38 -18.95 -1.67
CA GLU A 40 2.19 -18.68 -2.47
C GLU A 40 2.12 -19.55 -3.72
N TRP A 41 3.26 -19.75 -4.39
CA TRP A 41 3.38 -20.65 -5.54
C TRP A 41 3.04 -22.09 -5.17
N SER A 42 3.44 -22.55 -3.98
CA SER A 42 3.09 -23.88 -3.48
C SER A 42 1.57 -24.06 -3.24
N VAL A 43 0.88 -22.99 -2.85
CA VAL A 43 -0.58 -22.98 -2.68
C VAL A 43 -1.28 -22.95 -4.04
N TYR A 44 -0.79 -22.16 -4.98
CA TYR A 44 -1.35 -22.08 -6.34
C TYR A 44 -1.15 -23.39 -7.12
N THR A 45 -0.02 -24.08 -6.91
CA THR A 45 0.29 -25.40 -7.50
C THR A 45 -0.55 -26.54 -6.87
N GLY A 46 -1.48 -26.24 -5.96
CA GLY A 46 -2.40 -27.23 -5.40
C GLY A 46 -1.78 -28.17 -4.37
N LYS A 47 -0.55 -27.92 -3.90
CA LYS A 47 0.10 -28.75 -2.87
C LYS A 47 -0.51 -28.55 -1.48
N ARG A 48 -1.37 -27.54 -1.30
CA ARG A 48 -2.03 -27.18 -0.03
C ARG A 48 -3.51 -26.84 -0.27
N PRO A 49 -4.40 -27.03 0.73
CA PRO A 49 -5.82 -26.73 0.58
C PRO A 49 -6.04 -25.26 0.25
N PHE A 50 -6.77 -25.01 -0.85
CA PHE A 50 -7.10 -23.68 -1.33
C PHE A 50 -8.03 -22.98 -0.32
N ARG A 51 -7.52 -21.96 0.38
CA ARG A 51 -8.32 -21.11 1.26
C ARG A 51 -8.65 -19.82 0.50
N TRP A 52 -9.92 -19.44 0.51
CA TRP A 52 -10.42 -18.26 -0.20
C TRP A 52 -9.74 -16.94 0.23
N THR A 53 -9.09 -16.91 1.40
CA THR A 53 -8.33 -15.77 1.91
C THR A 53 -6.94 -15.60 1.28
N VAL A 54 -6.37 -16.64 0.66
CA VAL A 54 -5.04 -16.59 0.02
C VAL A 54 -4.98 -15.65 -1.18
N PRO A 55 -5.91 -15.70 -2.16
CA PRO A 55 -5.86 -14.77 -3.30
C PRO A 55 -6.02 -13.31 -2.86
N ILE A 56 -6.85 -13.02 -1.86
CA ILE A 56 -7.03 -11.66 -1.31
C ILE A 56 -5.74 -11.16 -0.66
N TYR A 57 -5.04 -12.05 0.07
CA TYR A 57 -3.75 -11.75 0.67
C TYR A 57 -2.68 -11.43 -0.38
N SER A 58 -2.58 -12.27 -1.42
CA SER A 58 -1.62 -12.07 -2.50
C SER A 58 -1.89 -10.76 -3.25
N MET A 59 -3.15 -10.45 -3.54
CA MET A 59 -3.55 -9.20 -4.20
C MET A 59 -3.19 -7.95 -3.39
N THR A 60 -3.25 -8.02 -2.06
CA THR A 60 -2.82 -6.93 -1.15
C THR A 60 -1.32 -6.68 -1.24
N ARG A 61 -0.52 -7.76 -1.29
CA ARG A 61 0.93 -7.67 -1.44
C ARG A 61 1.32 -7.15 -2.82
N CYS A 62 0.67 -7.62 -3.88
CA CYS A 62 0.91 -7.15 -5.24
C CYS A 62 0.58 -5.66 -5.39
N SER A 63 -0.50 -5.16 -4.78
CA SER A 63 -0.83 -3.73 -4.82
C SER A 63 0.15 -2.88 -3.99
N ALA A 64 0.65 -3.39 -2.85
CA ALA A 64 1.69 -2.73 -2.06
C ALA A 64 3.00 -2.59 -2.86
N LEU A 65 3.41 -3.65 -3.56
CA LEU A 65 4.57 -3.61 -4.45
C LEU A 65 4.38 -2.64 -5.59
N GLY A 66 3.21 -2.65 -6.23
CA GLY A 66 2.87 -1.70 -7.29
C GLY A 66 3.02 -0.25 -6.82
N ALA A 67 2.50 0.07 -5.63
CA ALA A 67 2.67 1.39 -5.02
C ALA A 67 4.15 1.76 -4.80
N MET A 68 4.95 0.84 -4.26
CA MET A 68 6.38 1.08 -4.03
C MET A 68 7.18 1.27 -5.33
N ILE A 69 6.84 0.52 -6.37
CA ILE A 69 7.45 0.68 -7.70
C ILE A 69 7.08 2.05 -8.28
N CYS A 70 5.81 2.48 -8.16
CA CYS A 70 5.38 3.82 -8.56
C CYS A 70 6.17 4.93 -7.84
N TYR A 71 6.38 4.77 -6.52
CA TYR A 71 7.22 5.68 -5.73
C TYR A 71 8.65 5.75 -6.26
N MET A 72 9.27 4.61 -6.53
CA MET A 72 10.64 4.54 -7.03
C MET A 72 10.79 5.17 -8.42
N ILE A 73 9.81 4.97 -9.30
CA ILE A 73 9.80 5.59 -10.64
C ILE A 73 9.69 7.11 -10.52
N GLY A 74 8.81 7.64 -9.67
CA GLY A 74 8.67 9.10 -9.54
C GLY A 74 9.85 9.79 -8.88
N LEU A 75 10.53 9.10 -7.96
CA LEU A 75 11.73 9.63 -7.30
C LEU A 75 12.98 9.55 -8.20
N ASN A 76 13.03 8.61 -9.15
CA ASN A 76 14.15 8.45 -10.08
C ASN A 76 13.90 9.11 -11.46
N ALA A 77 12.71 9.66 -11.68
CA ALA A 77 12.35 10.27 -12.94
C ALA A 77 13.15 11.54 -13.20
N THR A 78 14.02 11.47 -14.20
CA THR A 78 14.81 12.60 -14.73
C THR A 78 14.08 13.33 -15.87
N HIS A 79 12.94 12.80 -16.33
CA HIS A 79 12.10 13.36 -17.39
C HIS A 79 10.86 14.07 -16.82
N LYS A 80 10.26 14.98 -17.60
CA LYS A 80 8.97 15.63 -17.26
C LYS A 80 7.88 14.57 -17.08
N ILE A 81 7.51 14.31 -15.84
CA ILE A 81 6.32 13.56 -15.49
C ILE A 81 5.23 14.57 -15.13
N ASP A 82 4.00 14.31 -15.58
CA ASP A 82 2.83 15.01 -15.07
C ASP A 82 2.64 14.66 -13.58
N CYS A 83 3.16 15.53 -12.71
CA CYS A 83 3.04 15.44 -11.26
C CYS A 83 1.63 15.04 -10.77
N PRO A 84 0.52 15.63 -11.27
CA PRO A 84 -0.81 15.27 -10.76
C PRO A 84 -1.21 13.83 -11.10
N THR A 85 -0.89 13.35 -12.30
CA THR A 85 -1.23 12.00 -12.75
C THR A 85 -0.44 10.94 -11.98
N TRP A 86 0.88 11.17 -11.83
CA TRP A 86 1.73 10.26 -11.06
C TRP A 86 1.34 10.20 -9.58
N LEU A 87 1.05 11.37 -8.99
CA LEU A 87 0.64 11.45 -7.59
C LEU A 87 -0.70 10.73 -7.36
N THR A 88 -1.67 10.94 -8.26
CA THR A 88 -2.97 10.27 -8.20
C THR A 88 -2.82 8.75 -8.34
N ALA A 89 -2.01 8.28 -9.30
CA ALA A 89 -1.75 6.85 -9.47
C ALA A 89 -1.08 6.24 -8.22
N THR A 90 -0.10 6.92 -7.64
CA THR A 90 0.62 6.43 -6.46
C THR A 90 -0.30 6.32 -5.24
N PHE A 91 -1.17 7.32 -5.04
CA PHE A 91 -2.14 7.29 -3.94
C PHE A 91 -3.22 6.22 -4.16
N THR A 92 -3.74 6.03 -5.37
CA THR A 92 -4.76 5.01 -5.63
C THR A 92 -4.22 3.59 -5.36
N PHE A 93 -3.00 3.27 -5.80
CA PHE A 93 -2.38 1.98 -5.49
C PHE A 93 -2.15 1.79 -3.98
N SER A 94 -1.70 2.83 -3.28
CA SER A 94 -1.47 2.80 -1.83
C SER A 94 -2.78 2.60 -1.05
N TYR A 95 -3.83 3.33 -1.42
CA TYR A 95 -5.15 3.22 -0.79
C TYR A 95 -5.80 1.87 -1.08
N LEU A 96 -5.65 1.34 -2.30
CA LEU A 96 -6.11 0.00 -2.63
C LEU A 96 -5.45 -1.03 -1.72
N SER A 97 -4.12 -1.01 -1.59
CA SER A 97 -3.40 -1.94 -0.71
C SER A 97 -3.88 -1.85 0.74
N LEU A 98 -4.05 -0.64 1.27
CA LEU A 98 -4.51 -0.43 2.64
C LEU A 98 -5.97 -0.88 2.84
N ALA A 99 -6.86 -0.69 1.86
CA ALA A 99 -8.24 -1.16 1.91
C ALA A 99 -8.31 -2.70 1.93
N LEU A 100 -7.52 -3.39 1.10
CA LEU A 100 -7.46 -4.85 1.12
C LEU A 100 -6.83 -5.38 2.44
N ALA A 101 -5.77 -4.74 2.94
CA ALA A 101 -5.14 -5.12 4.20
C ALA A 101 -6.10 -5.00 5.39
N SER A 102 -6.87 -3.91 5.45
CA SER A 102 -7.95 -3.72 6.44
C SER A 102 -9.00 -4.84 6.35
N GLY A 103 -9.43 -5.19 5.14
CA GLY A 103 -10.37 -6.30 4.92
C GLY A 103 -9.84 -7.67 5.39
N LEU A 104 -8.54 -7.94 5.20
CA LEU A 104 -7.89 -9.16 5.69
C LEU A 104 -7.86 -9.25 7.22
N LEU A 105 -7.58 -8.13 7.89
CA LEU A 105 -7.62 -8.05 9.36
C LEU A 105 -9.04 -8.25 9.87
N ALA A 106 -10.03 -7.62 9.23
CA ALA A 106 -11.44 -7.78 9.55
C ALA A 106 -11.89 -9.25 9.41
N MET A 107 -11.51 -9.94 8.34
CA MET A 107 -11.81 -11.37 8.17
C MET A 107 -11.22 -12.24 9.27
N ARG A 108 -9.99 -11.96 9.70
CA ARG A 108 -9.36 -12.68 10.82
C ARG A 108 -10.08 -12.41 12.14
N ALA A 109 -10.50 -11.17 12.40
CA ALA A 109 -11.27 -10.81 13.58
C ALA A 109 -12.63 -11.54 13.63
N ILE A 110 -13.32 -11.64 12.50
CA ILE A 110 -14.59 -12.37 12.38
C ILE A 110 -14.41 -13.86 12.68
N ALA A 111 -13.33 -14.46 12.19
CA ALA A 111 -13.02 -15.86 12.44
C ALA A 111 -12.73 -16.14 13.93
N LEU A 112 -12.01 -15.24 14.61
CA LEU A 112 -11.70 -15.36 16.04
C LEU A 112 -12.97 -15.34 16.91
N TRP A 113 -13.96 -14.53 16.53
CA TRP A 113 -15.21 -14.36 17.28
C TRP A 113 -16.33 -15.31 16.87
N ASN A 114 -16.00 -16.45 16.25
CA ASN A 114 -16.95 -17.47 15.82
C ASN A 114 -18.16 -16.88 15.05
N ARG A 115 -17.90 -15.88 14.18
CA ARG A 115 -18.89 -15.29 13.29
C ARG A 115 -20.08 -14.59 13.98
N ASN A 116 -19.85 -13.99 15.15
CA ASN A 116 -20.85 -13.14 15.81
C ASN A 116 -21.28 -11.97 14.91
N ILE A 117 -22.59 -11.82 14.68
CA ILE A 117 -23.19 -10.85 13.75
C ILE A 117 -22.82 -9.40 14.11
N ILE A 118 -22.71 -9.08 15.40
CA ILE A 118 -22.34 -7.73 15.87
C ILE A 118 -20.93 -7.35 15.40
N VAL A 119 -19.98 -8.27 15.56
CA VAL A 119 -18.58 -8.09 15.16
C VAL A 119 -18.47 -7.94 13.65
N ILE A 120 -19.26 -8.71 12.89
CA ILE A 120 -19.30 -8.61 11.44
C ILE A 120 -19.81 -7.24 11.02
N GLY A 121 -20.92 -6.77 11.62
CA GLY A 121 -21.48 -5.45 11.35
C GLY A 121 -20.47 -4.33 11.59
N ILE A 122 -19.82 -4.32 12.76
CA ILE A 122 -18.81 -3.31 13.11
C ILE A 122 -17.62 -3.34 12.13
N ASN A 123 -17.11 -4.53 11.80
CA ASN A 123 -15.98 -4.67 10.88
C ASN A 123 -16.33 -4.20 9.46
N VAL A 124 -17.53 -4.54 8.97
CA VAL A 124 -18.00 -4.12 7.63
C VAL A 124 -18.19 -2.60 7.60
N ILE A 125 -18.77 -2.01 8.64
CA ILE A 125 -18.93 -0.55 8.73
C ILE A 125 -17.56 0.13 8.74
N ALA A 126 -16.63 -0.33 9.59
CA ALA A 126 -15.28 0.23 9.67
C ALA A 126 -14.56 0.14 8.31
N TRP A 127 -14.71 -0.98 7.60
CA TRP A 127 -14.11 -1.17 6.28
C TRP A 127 -14.72 -0.25 5.23
N LEU A 128 -16.06 -0.10 5.20
CA LEU A 128 -16.75 0.83 4.30
C LEU A 128 -16.40 2.29 4.59
N VAL A 129 -16.29 2.68 5.86
CA VAL A 129 -15.86 4.03 6.26
C VAL A 129 -14.44 4.30 5.78
N ASN A 130 -13.52 3.35 5.96
CA ASN A 130 -12.15 3.48 5.50
C ASN A 130 -12.10 3.64 3.96
N GLY A 131 -12.82 2.80 3.21
CA GLY A 131 -12.88 2.91 1.75
C GLY A 131 -13.50 4.24 1.27
N SER A 132 -14.57 4.67 1.93
CA SER A 132 -15.27 5.93 1.60
C SER A 132 -14.36 7.14 1.83
N PHE A 133 -13.63 7.16 2.95
CA PHE A 133 -12.71 8.23 3.28
C PHE A 133 -11.55 8.33 2.28
N MET A 134 -11.03 7.18 1.84
CA MET A 134 -9.95 7.13 0.83
C MET A 134 -10.41 7.65 -0.54
N ILE A 135 -11.61 7.28 -0.98
CA ILE A 135 -12.18 7.76 -2.24
C ILE A 135 -12.40 9.27 -2.17
N TYR A 136 -12.94 9.76 -1.04
CA TYR A 136 -13.11 11.19 -0.82
C TYR A 136 -11.78 11.95 -0.88
N ALA A 137 -10.75 11.44 -0.20
CA ALA A 137 -9.40 12.02 -0.25
C ALA A 137 -8.82 12.05 -1.67
N ALA A 138 -9.01 10.98 -2.46
CA ALA A 138 -8.55 10.92 -3.84
C ALA A 138 -9.28 11.93 -4.74
N THR A 139 -10.59 12.13 -4.56
CA THR A 139 -11.35 13.13 -5.32
C THR A 139 -10.91 14.56 -4.98
N LEU A 140 -10.64 14.85 -3.72
CA LEU A 140 -10.15 16.16 -3.30
C LEU A 140 -8.78 16.45 -3.92
N ALA A 141 -7.87 15.48 -3.90
CA ALA A 141 -6.54 15.61 -4.48
C ALA A 141 -6.55 15.83 -6.00
N SER A 142 -7.57 15.34 -6.72
CA SER A 142 -7.72 15.57 -8.15
C SER A 142 -8.25 16.96 -8.54
N SER A 143 -8.80 17.71 -7.57
CA SER A 143 -9.44 19.02 -7.78
C SER A 143 -8.56 20.23 -7.49
N SER A 144 -7.36 20.00 -6.95
CA SER A 144 -6.32 20.97 -6.62
C SER A 144 -5.16 20.91 -7.60
#